data_AF-A0A3C0AFX9-F1
#
_entry.id   AF-A0A3C0AFX9-F1
#
_cell.length_a   1.000
_cell.length_b   1.000
_cell.length_c   1.000
_cell.angle_alpha   90.00
_cell.angle_beta   90.00
_cell.angle_gamma   90.00
#
_symmetry.space_group_name_H-M   'P 1'
#
loop_
_entity.id
_entity.type
_entity.pdbx_description
1 polymer ?
#
loop_
_entity_poly.entity_id
_entity_poly.type
_entity_poly.pdbx_seq_one_letter_code
_entity_poly.pdbx_strand_id
1 'polypeptide(L)'
;MRYPVKTLSLFAVLAITLFTVEYAAAAPPVEGVLVEAESFDQHGGWKLDTQFINIMGSPYLLAHGLGQPVADAETTVQFPSTGKYRVHVRTKDWVAPWKATGAPGRFQLLLDGKPLEETFGTKSDKWFWHDGGTVEITKPEAKLALHDLTGFEGRCDAILFTKDLSYQPPNDLSPMDQWRKGMLGLPDQPEKTKNYDLVVVGGGYSGMGAAISSAR
;
A
#
# COMPACT_ATOMS: atom_id res chain seq x y z
N MET A 1 -62.30 -41.65 -32.27
CA MET A 1 -62.41 -41.02 -30.93
C MET A 1 -61.25 -40.02 -30.82
N ARG A 2 -61.54 -38.73 -30.96
CA ARG A 2 -60.54 -37.64 -31.03
C ARG A 2 -60.45 -36.96 -29.66
N TYR A 3 -59.25 -36.83 -29.09
CA TYR A 3 -58.98 -35.92 -27.97
C TYR A 3 -58.04 -34.81 -28.46
N PRO A 4 -58.38 -33.53 -28.32
CA PRO A 4 -57.51 -32.44 -28.74
C PRO A 4 -56.50 -32.07 -27.65
N VAL A 5 -55.24 -31.86 -28.06
CA VAL A 5 -54.17 -31.32 -27.21
C VAL A 5 -54.40 -29.83 -27.03
N LYS A 6 -54.56 -29.36 -25.78
CA LYS A 6 -54.55 -27.93 -25.44
C LYS A 6 -53.11 -27.49 -25.23
N THR A 7 -52.57 -26.69 -26.15
CA THR A 7 -51.33 -25.93 -25.95
C THR A 7 -51.57 -24.80 -24.96
N LEU A 8 -50.97 -24.89 -23.78
CA LEU A 8 -50.95 -23.84 -22.77
C LEU A 8 -49.66 -23.03 -22.95
N SER A 9 -49.76 -21.83 -23.53
CA SER A 9 -48.63 -20.91 -23.65
C SER A 9 -48.34 -20.27 -22.29
N LEU A 10 -47.27 -20.70 -21.65
CA LEU A 10 -46.78 -20.13 -20.39
C LEU A 10 -45.86 -18.94 -20.72
N PHE A 11 -46.37 -17.71 -20.59
CA PHE A 11 -45.52 -16.51 -20.62
C PHE A 11 -44.78 -16.40 -19.28
N ALA A 12 -43.52 -16.84 -19.25
CA ALA A 12 -42.63 -16.57 -18.14
C ALA A 12 -42.10 -15.13 -18.25
N VAL A 13 -42.60 -14.22 -17.42
CA VAL A 13 -42.05 -12.87 -17.26
C VAL A 13 -40.80 -12.99 -16.39
N LEU A 14 -39.62 -12.89 -17.02
CA LEU A 14 -38.35 -12.86 -16.33
C LEU A 14 -38.15 -11.46 -15.73
N ALA A 15 -38.42 -11.31 -14.44
CA ALA A 15 -38.10 -10.08 -13.71
C ALA A 15 -36.57 -10.00 -13.53
N ILE A 16 -35.92 -9.12 -14.29
CA ILE A 16 -34.49 -8.80 -14.11
C ILE A 16 -34.40 -7.85 -12.90
N THR A 17 -34.04 -8.38 -11.74
CA THR A 17 -33.61 -7.57 -10.60
C THR A 17 -32.23 -6.99 -10.91
N LEU A 18 -32.18 -5.69 -11.20
CA LEU A 18 -30.95 -4.92 -11.25
C LEU A 18 -30.38 -4.84 -9.83
N PHE A 19 -29.45 -5.72 -9.50
CA PHE A 19 -28.58 -5.53 -8.35
C PHE A 19 -27.65 -4.35 -8.68
N THR A 20 -27.83 -3.23 -7.99
CA THR A 20 -26.85 -2.15 -7.99
C THR A 20 -25.59 -2.69 -7.34
N VAL A 21 -24.56 -2.94 -8.16
CA VAL A 21 -23.21 -3.15 -7.65
C VAL A 21 -22.76 -1.79 -7.13
N GLU A 22 -22.68 -1.65 -5.80
CA GLU A 22 -21.99 -0.53 -5.17
C GLU A 22 -20.52 -0.61 -5.59
N TYR A 23 -20.16 0.13 -6.64
CA TYR A 23 -18.78 0.44 -6.91
C TYR A 23 -18.32 1.36 -5.78
N ALA A 24 -17.43 0.86 -4.92
CA ALA A 24 -16.72 1.72 -3.98
C ALA A 24 -15.97 2.77 -4.81
N ALA A 25 -16.49 4.00 -4.82
CA ALA A 25 -15.80 5.12 -5.42
C ALA A 25 -14.42 5.23 -4.75
N ALA A 26 -13.37 5.45 -5.56
CA ALA A 26 -12.03 5.67 -5.01
C ALA A 26 -12.11 6.81 -3.99
N ALA A 27 -11.58 6.58 -2.79
CA ALA A 27 -11.52 7.63 -1.79
C ALA A 27 -10.70 8.80 -2.38
N PRO A 28 -11.20 10.04 -2.31
CA PRO A 28 -10.47 11.18 -2.86
C PRO A 28 -9.15 11.37 -2.08
N PRO A 29 -8.11 11.97 -2.69
CA PRO A 29 -6.94 12.42 -1.95
C PRO A 29 -7.36 13.29 -0.75
N VAL A 30 -6.61 13.20 0.33
CA VAL A 30 -6.94 13.83 1.61
C VAL A 30 -5.85 14.83 2.01
N GLU A 31 -6.22 15.84 2.80
CA GLU A 31 -5.24 16.74 3.40
C GLU A 31 -4.32 15.96 4.33
N GLY A 32 -3.07 15.80 3.91
CA GLY A 32 -2.14 14.89 4.57
C GLY A 32 -0.84 14.74 3.83
N VAL A 33 -0.04 13.78 4.29
CA VAL A 33 1.22 13.37 3.66
C VAL A 33 1.20 11.86 3.52
N LEU A 34 1.40 11.38 2.30
CA LEU A 34 1.68 9.99 2.00
C LEU A 34 3.19 9.82 1.86
N VAL A 35 3.76 8.89 2.61
CA VAL A 35 5.18 8.53 2.57
C VAL A 35 5.30 7.09 2.09
N GLU A 36 5.81 6.89 0.88
CA GLU A 36 6.10 5.56 0.34
C GLU A 36 7.41 5.05 0.95
N ALA A 37 7.39 3.87 1.57
CA ALA A 37 8.51 3.37 2.37
C ALA A 37 9.76 3.12 1.51
N GLU A 38 9.59 2.72 0.25
CA GLU A 38 10.70 2.56 -0.69
C GLU A 38 11.47 3.86 -0.93
N SER A 39 10.82 5.01 -0.72
CA SER A 39 11.38 6.34 -0.93
C SER A 39 12.05 6.92 0.32
N PHE A 40 12.26 6.12 1.38
CA PHE A 40 13.05 6.54 2.52
C PHE A 40 14.49 6.86 2.11
N ASP A 41 15.04 7.97 2.62
CA ASP A 41 16.40 8.43 2.31
C ASP A 41 17.47 7.40 2.70
N GLN A 42 17.24 6.67 3.80
CA GLN A 42 18.09 5.60 4.29
C GLN A 42 17.25 4.38 4.63
N HIS A 43 17.53 3.23 4.01
CA HIS A 43 16.84 1.99 4.36
C HIS A 43 17.44 1.30 5.60
N GLY A 44 18.62 1.74 6.07
CA GLY A 44 19.31 1.09 7.18
C GLY A 44 19.57 -0.39 6.88
N GLY A 45 19.02 -1.27 7.72
CA GLY A 45 19.05 -2.71 7.48
C GLY A 45 17.80 -3.28 6.80
N TRP A 46 16.77 -2.45 6.56
CA TRP A 46 15.61 -2.83 5.77
C TRP A 46 15.99 -3.03 4.30
N LYS A 47 15.33 -3.97 3.64
CA LYS A 47 15.55 -4.30 2.23
C LYS A 47 14.36 -3.89 1.40
N LEU A 48 14.61 -3.25 0.26
CA LEU A 48 13.60 -3.03 -0.76
C LEU A 48 13.21 -4.37 -1.39
N ASP A 49 11.96 -4.77 -1.19
CA ASP A 49 11.40 -5.98 -1.78
C ASP A 49 10.44 -5.61 -2.93
N THR A 50 10.65 -6.25 -4.09
CA THR A 50 9.86 -6.04 -5.31
C THR A 50 9.14 -7.31 -5.76
N GLN A 51 9.17 -8.39 -4.97
CA GLN A 51 8.72 -9.71 -5.42
C GLN A 51 7.22 -9.75 -5.73
N PHE A 52 6.43 -8.94 -5.03
CA PHE A 52 4.97 -8.98 -5.09
C PHE A 52 4.32 -7.76 -5.76
N ILE A 53 5.10 -6.91 -6.44
CA ILE A 53 4.60 -5.65 -7.01
C ILE A 53 3.39 -5.85 -7.95
N ASN A 54 3.37 -6.93 -8.73
CA ASN A 54 2.25 -7.26 -9.64
C ASN A 54 0.95 -7.63 -8.90
N ILE A 55 1.04 -7.96 -7.61
CA ILE A 55 -0.10 -8.35 -6.77
C ILE A 55 -0.51 -7.20 -5.84
N MET A 56 0.45 -6.41 -5.37
CA MET A 56 0.23 -5.39 -4.33
C MET A 56 0.27 -3.93 -4.81
N GLY A 57 0.73 -3.71 -6.04
CA GLY A 57 0.79 -2.40 -6.71
C GLY A 57 2.05 -1.57 -6.44
N SER A 58 2.86 -1.95 -5.44
CA SER A 58 4.04 -1.19 -4.99
C SER A 58 5.14 -2.11 -4.44
N PRO A 59 6.41 -1.69 -4.47
CA PRO A 59 7.44 -2.31 -3.65
C PRO A 59 7.24 -1.94 -2.15
N TYR A 60 8.01 -2.54 -1.25
CA TYR A 60 7.92 -2.26 0.18
C TYR A 60 9.26 -2.50 0.88
N LEU A 61 9.42 -1.98 2.09
CA LEU A 61 10.58 -2.26 2.93
C LEU A 61 10.34 -3.51 3.81
N LEU A 62 11.35 -4.38 3.84
CA LEU A 62 11.37 -5.66 4.56
C LEU A 62 12.52 -5.73 5.57
N ALA A 63 12.21 -5.93 6.85
CA ALA A 63 13.20 -6.13 7.91
C ALA A 63 13.69 -7.59 7.95
N HIS A 64 14.64 -7.95 7.08
CA HIS A 64 15.17 -9.31 6.97
C HIS A 64 16.49 -9.49 7.75
N GLY A 65 16.40 -9.47 9.08
CA GLY A 65 17.54 -9.57 10.01
C GLY A 65 17.83 -10.98 10.54
N LEU A 66 17.15 -12.01 10.01
CA LEU A 66 17.29 -13.41 10.44
C LEU A 66 17.08 -13.62 11.95
N GLY A 67 16.11 -12.89 12.52
CA GLY A 67 15.77 -12.95 13.95
C GLY A 67 16.59 -12.03 14.84
N GLN A 68 17.39 -11.13 14.27
CA GLN A 68 18.02 -10.01 14.96
C GLN A 68 17.49 -8.69 14.40
N PRO A 69 16.99 -7.76 15.24
CA PRO A 69 16.51 -6.47 14.77
C PRO A 69 17.49 -5.77 13.83
N VAL A 70 16.99 -5.28 12.71
CA VAL A 70 17.80 -4.52 11.74
C VAL A 70 17.89 -3.05 12.13
N ALA A 71 18.91 -2.35 11.60
CA ALA A 71 19.01 -0.90 11.77
C ALA A 71 17.82 -0.18 11.11
N ASP A 72 17.36 0.89 11.76
CA ASP A 72 16.20 1.67 11.35
C ASP A 72 16.31 2.20 9.91
N ALA A 73 15.19 2.20 9.20
CA ALA A 73 15.05 2.99 7.98
C ALA A 73 14.60 4.40 8.37
N GLU A 74 15.20 5.44 7.80
CA GLU A 74 14.95 6.84 8.15
C GLU A 74 14.65 7.71 6.93
N THR A 75 13.81 8.71 7.13
CA THR A 75 13.55 9.80 6.18
C THR A 75 13.10 11.06 6.90
N THR A 76 13.05 12.19 6.18
CA THR A 76 12.48 13.44 6.69
C THR A 76 11.17 13.75 5.96
N VAL A 77 10.12 14.03 6.73
CA VAL A 77 8.77 14.30 6.20
C VAL A 77 8.42 15.76 6.40
N GLN A 78 7.88 16.39 5.35
CA GLN A 78 7.34 17.75 5.39
C GLN A 78 5.82 17.71 5.46
N PHE A 79 5.27 18.15 6.59
CA PHE A 79 3.84 18.27 6.82
C PHE A 79 3.32 19.62 6.31
N PRO A 80 2.12 19.65 5.68
CA PRO A 80 1.56 20.89 5.15
C PRO A 80 1.21 21.90 6.24
N SER A 81 0.95 21.43 7.47
CA SER A 81 0.73 22.29 8.63
C SER A 81 0.89 21.50 9.94
N THR A 82 1.02 22.20 11.05
CA THR A 82 1.00 21.60 12.40
C THR A 82 -0.40 21.17 12.80
N GLY A 83 -0.50 20.35 13.85
CA GLY A 83 -1.76 19.92 14.45
C GLY A 83 -1.87 18.41 14.60
N LYS A 84 -3.08 17.95 14.89
CA LYS A 84 -3.38 16.53 15.07
C LYS A 84 -3.55 15.80 13.74
N TYR A 85 -2.89 14.65 13.61
CA TYR A 85 -2.98 13.76 12.46
C TYR A 85 -3.34 12.34 12.89
N ARG A 86 -4.14 11.66 12.08
CA ARG A 86 -4.32 10.20 12.12
C ARG A 86 -3.23 9.54 11.30
N VAL A 87 -2.71 8.41 11.81
CA VAL A 87 -1.65 7.65 11.15
C VAL A 87 -2.22 6.32 10.66
N HIS A 88 -1.95 5.98 9.40
CA HIS A 88 -2.21 4.65 8.85
C HIS A 88 -0.92 4.10 8.24
N VAL A 89 -0.57 2.85 8.56
CA VAL A 89 0.59 2.17 7.99
C VAL A 89 0.10 1.00 7.13
N ARG A 90 0.43 0.98 5.84
CA ARG A 90 0.12 -0.15 4.98
C ARG A 90 1.12 -1.28 5.25
N THR A 91 0.62 -2.38 5.80
CA THR A 91 1.43 -3.52 6.26
C THR A 91 0.60 -4.81 6.22
N LYS A 92 1.22 -5.93 6.60
CA LYS A 92 0.55 -7.20 6.88
C LYS A 92 1.30 -7.96 7.98
N ASP A 93 0.57 -8.75 8.75
CA ASP A 93 1.16 -9.85 9.51
C ASP A 93 1.37 -11.01 8.53
N TRP A 94 2.63 -11.29 8.23
CA TRP A 94 2.96 -12.27 7.21
C TRP A 94 2.74 -13.70 7.65
N VAL A 95 2.77 -14.01 8.94
CA VAL A 95 2.54 -15.38 9.43
C VAL A 95 1.06 -15.69 9.67
N ALA A 96 0.21 -14.66 9.71
CA ALA A 96 -1.22 -14.78 9.95
C ALA A 96 -1.97 -15.76 9.00
N PRO A 97 -1.63 -15.89 7.69
CA PRO A 97 -2.23 -16.90 6.82
C PRO A 97 -2.11 -18.34 7.35
N TRP A 98 -1.06 -18.63 8.13
CA TRP A 98 -0.83 -19.94 8.74
C TRP A 98 -1.34 -20.06 10.18
N LYS A 99 -2.01 -19.02 10.70
CA LYS A 99 -2.49 -18.95 12.09
C LYS A 99 -1.37 -19.23 13.11
N ALA A 100 -0.14 -18.84 12.78
CA ALA A 100 0.98 -18.99 13.68
C ALA A 100 0.76 -18.17 14.96
N THR A 101 1.33 -18.62 16.07
CA THR A 101 1.24 -17.88 17.33
C THR A 101 2.23 -16.71 17.33
N GLY A 102 1.73 -15.51 17.62
CA GLY A 102 2.50 -14.28 17.61
C GLY A 102 2.66 -13.68 16.22
N ALA A 103 3.28 -12.49 16.17
CA ALA A 103 3.54 -11.76 14.94
C ALA A 103 5.04 -11.44 14.89
N PRO A 104 5.87 -12.20 14.16
CA PRO A 104 7.29 -12.02 14.21
C PRO A 104 7.75 -10.91 13.27
N GLY A 105 6.89 -10.32 12.43
CA GLY A 105 7.18 -9.13 11.62
C GLY A 105 6.79 -7.81 12.31
N ARG A 106 6.93 -7.72 13.64
CA ARG A 106 6.54 -6.53 14.41
C ARG A 106 7.55 -5.41 14.25
N PHE A 107 7.06 -4.19 14.16
CA PHE A 107 7.87 -2.98 14.11
C PHE A 107 7.11 -1.78 14.71
N GLN A 108 7.83 -0.71 15.00
CA GLN A 108 7.26 0.58 15.42
C GLN A 108 7.54 1.65 14.37
N LEU A 109 6.67 2.66 14.34
CA LEU A 109 6.92 3.90 13.66
C LEU A 109 7.42 4.92 14.69
N LEU A 110 8.54 5.57 14.40
CA LEU A 110 9.12 6.60 15.25
C LEU A 110 8.96 7.96 14.58
N LEU A 111 8.50 8.95 15.34
CA LEU A 111 8.41 10.35 14.93
C LEU A 111 9.32 11.19 15.83
N ASP A 112 10.29 11.88 15.23
CA ASP A 112 11.36 12.60 15.93
C ASP A 112 12.04 11.73 17.03
N GLY A 113 12.29 10.46 16.71
CA GLY A 113 12.91 9.48 17.61
C GLY A 113 11.99 8.93 18.71
N LYS A 114 10.71 9.33 18.75
CA LYS A 114 9.73 8.81 19.72
C LYS A 114 8.83 7.77 19.06
N PRO A 115 8.73 6.54 19.60
CA PRO A 115 7.85 5.53 19.05
C PRO A 115 6.38 5.91 19.27
N LEU A 116 5.53 5.62 18.28
CA LEU A 116 4.08 5.57 18.46
C LEU A 116 3.72 4.43 19.42
N GLU A 117 2.56 4.55 20.08
CA GLU A 117 2.05 3.51 20.99
C GLU A 117 1.70 2.20 20.26
N GLU A 118 1.23 2.29 19.02
CA GLU A 118 0.85 1.12 18.23
C GLU A 118 2.07 0.33 17.75
N THR A 119 1.95 -1.00 17.78
CA THR A 119 2.92 -1.93 17.20
C THR A 119 2.37 -2.52 15.91
N PHE A 120 3.04 -2.23 14.79
CA PHE A 120 2.59 -2.60 13.45
C PHE A 120 2.97 -4.03 13.05
N GLY A 121 2.38 -4.52 11.96
CA GLY A 121 2.63 -5.88 11.44
C GLY A 121 1.93 -7.01 12.19
N THR A 122 0.81 -6.74 12.87
CA THR A 122 0.18 -7.67 13.83
C THR A 122 -1.28 -8.05 13.60
N LYS A 123 -1.99 -7.39 12.67
CA LYS A 123 -3.48 -7.43 12.65
C LYS A 123 -4.13 -8.17 11.47
N SER A 124 -3.46 -8.33 10.32
CA SER A 124 -4.10 -8.87 9.11
C SER A 124 -3.21 -9.83 8.33
N ASP A 125 -3.80 -10.88 7.78
CA ASP A 125 -3.19 -11.83 6.84
C ASP A 125 -3.09 -11.29 5.41
N LYS A 126 -3.70 -10.12 5.14
CA LYS A 126 -3.67 -9.40 3.88
C LYS A 126 -2.98 -8.05 4.07
N TRP A 127 -2.51 -7.48 2.96
CA TRP A 127 -2.09 -6.09 2.93
C TRP A 127 -3.29 -5.19 3.25
N PHE A 128 -3.12 -4.31 4.22
CA PHE A 128 -4.17 -3.40 4.68
C PHE A 128 -3.56 -2.17 5.37
N TRP A 129 -4.39 -1.15 5.58
CA TRP A 129 -4.04 0.04 6.35
C TRP A 129 -4.23 -0.21 7.85
N HIS A 130 -3.13 -0.40 8.56
CA HIS A 130 -3.09 -0.56 10.01
C HIS A 130 -3.21 0.82 10.68
N ASP A 131 -4.31 1.05 11.41
CA ASP A 131 -4.53 2.26 12.22
C ASP A 131 -3.47 2.38 13.32
N GLY A 132 -2.67 3.44 13.26
CA GLY A 132 -1.60 3.79 14.19
C GLY A 132 -2.04 4.77 15.28
N GLY A 133 -3.33 5.10 15.36
CA GLY A 133 -3.84 6.13 16.26
C GLY A 133 -3.55 7.53 15.76
N THR A 134 -3.48 8.49 16.69
CA THR A 134 -3.28 9.90 16.36
C THR A 134 -2.01 10.46 16.98
N VAL A 135 -1.32 11.32 16.25
CA VAL A 135 -0.12 12.04 16.69
C VAL A 135 -0.33 13.55 16.60
N GLU A 136 0.42 14.30 17.42
CA GLU A 136 0.47 15.76 17.35
C GLU A 136 1.74 16.20 16.62
N ILE A 137 1.59 16.89 15.49
CA ILE A 137 2.69 17.44 14.70
C ILE A 137 2.92 18.89 15.13
N THR A 138 4.02 19.14 15.84
CA THR A 138 4.31 20.46 16.42
C THR A 138 5.17 21.35 15.53
N LYS A 139 5.78 20.79 14.48
CA LYS A 139 6.60 21.49 13.48
C LYS A 139 6.40 20.86 12.11
N PRO A 140 6.50 21.63 11.00
CA PRO A 140 6.30 21.10 9.66
C PRO A 140 7.29 19.98 9.27
N GLU A 141 8.52 20.04 9.77
CA GLU A 141 9.54 19.02 9.47
C GLU A 141 9.70 18.04 10.64
N ALA A 142 9.51 16.75 10.37
CA ALA A 142 9.73 15.69 11.35
C ALA A 142 10.57 14.55 10.77
N LYS A 143 11.43 13.97 11.61
CA LYS A 143 12.12 12.72 11.27
C LYS A 143 11.17 11.54 11.43
N LEU A 144 11.11 10.68 10.43
CA LEU A 144 10.33 9.45 10.45
C LEU A 144 11.28 8.26 10.39
N ALA A 145 11.03 7.24 11.21
CA ALA A 145 11.80 6.01 11.16
C ALA A 145 10.95 4.75 11.32
N LEU A 146 11.35 3.67 10.64
CA LEU A 146 10.85 2.32 10.85
C LEU A 146 11.80 1.56 11.77
N HIS A 147 11.33 1.25 12.97
CA HIS A 147 12.10 0.55 13.98
C HIS A 147 11.66 -0.91 14.07
N ASP A 148 12.54 -1.80 13.63
CA ASP A 148 12.31 -3.24 13.67
C ASP A 148 12.41 -3.77 15.12
N LEU A 149 11.47 -4.60 15.54
CA LEU A 149 11.45 -5.16 16.89
C LEU A 149 11.96 -6.61 16.94
N THR A 150 12.17 -7.27 15.81
CA THR A 150 12.33 -8.73 15.78
C THR A 150 13.40 -9.23 14.82
N GLY A 151 13.69 -8.53 13.73
CA GLY A 151 14.55 -9.05 12.67
C GLY A 151 13.90 -10.09 11.77
N PHE A 152 12.58 -10.30 11.89
CA PHE A 152 11.92 -11.42 11.22
C PHE A 152 10.75 -10.98 10.35
N GLU A 153 11.14 -10.26 9.30
CA GLU A 153 10.30 -9.88 8.17
C GLU A 153 9.18 -8.91 8.54
N GLY A 154 9.50 -7.85 9.29
CA GLY A 154 8.64 -6.67 9.34
C GLY A 154 8.43 -6.08 7.95
N ARG A 155 7.21 -5.66 7.62
CA ARG A 155 6.82 -5.20 6.27
C ARG A 155 6.15 -3.84 6.35
N CYS A 156 6.70 -2.85 5.66
CA CYS A 156 6.08 -1.53 5.56
C CYS A 156 6.07 -1.09 4.11
N ASP A 157 4.88 -0.84 3.57
CA ASP A 157 4.67 -0.36 2.21
C ASP A 157 4.56 1.17 2.18
N ALA A 158 3.64 1.74 2.94
CA ALA A 158 3.41 3.18 2.95
C ALA A 158 2.91 3.66 4.32
N ILE A 159 3.11 4.94 4.61
CA ILE A 159 2.58 5.61 5.79
C ILE A 159 1.77 6.82 5.35
N LEU A 160 0.50 6.87 5.75
CA LEU A 160 -0.34 8.05 5.59
C LEU A 160 -0.48 8.78 6.92
N PHE A 161 -0.21 10.07 6.91
CA PHE A 161 -0.64 11.02 7.92
C PHE A 161 -1.76 11.87 7.34
N THR A 162 -2.94 11.90 7.97
CA THR A 162 -4.09 12.69 7.49
C THR A 162 -4.70 13.53 8.60
N LYS A 163 -5.16 14.74 8.27
CA LYS A 163 -5.92 15.60 9.19
C LYS A 163 -7.38 15.17 9.34
N ASP A 164 -7.92 14.42 8.37
CA ASP A 164 -9.22 13.79 8.52
C ASP A 164 -9.09 12.53 9.38
N LEU A 165 -9.45 12.67 10.65
CA LEU A 165 -9.29 11.62 11.67
C LEU A 165 -10.21 10.41 11.45
N SER A 166 -11.16 10.50 10.53
CA SER A 166 -12.10 9.44 10.16
C SER A 166 -11.80 8.80 8.80
N TYR A 167 -10.84 9.35 8.07
CA TYR A 167 -10.49 8.90 6.74
C TYR A 167 -10.03 7.44 6.71
N GLN A 168 -10.42 6.72 5.67
CA GLN A 168 -9.96 5.36 5.40
C GLN A 168 -9.37 5.33 3.99
N PRO A 169 -8.07 5.04 3.85
CA PRO A 169 -7.47 4.99 2.52
C PRO A 169 -7.96 3.77 1.73
N PRO A 170 -7.99 3.85 0.40
CA PRO A 170 -8.40 2.72 -0.43
C PRO A 170 -7.38 1.58 -0.29
N ASN A 171 -7.86 0.34 -0.30
CA ASN A 171 -6.99 -0.84 -0.22
C ASN A 171 -7.02 -1.70 -1.50
N ASP A 172 -7.98 -1.46 -2.39
CA ASP A 172 -8.06 -2.11 -3.70
C ASP A 172 -7.10 -1.45 -4.70
N LEU A 173 -6.42 -2.26 -5.53
CA LEU A 173 -5.31 -1.82 -6.39
C LEU A 173 -5.66 -0.63 -7.29
N SER A 174 -6.69 -0.76 -8.13
CA SER A 174 -7.02 0.29 -9.12
C SER A 174 -7.40 1.63 -8.46
N PRO A 175 -8.31 1.66 -7.46
CA PRO A 175 -8.57 2.88 -6.68
C PRO A 175 -7.32 3.42 -5.96
N MET A 176 -6.46 2.55 -5.43
CA MET A 176 -5.27 2.94 -4.70
C MET A 176 -4.20 3.57 -5.59
N ASP A 177 -4.01 3.08 -6.82
CA ASP A 177 -3.02 3.65 -7.76
C ASP A 177 -3.38 5.10 -8.12
N GLN A 178 -4.66 5.37 -8.40
CA GLN A 178 -5.14 6.74 -8.67
C GLN A 178 -5.04 7.63 -7.43
N TRP A 179 -5.43 7.10 -6.27
CA TRP A 179 -5.35 7.81 -5.01
C TRP A 179 -3.91 8.18 -4.64
N ARG A 180 -2.95 7.25 -4.77
CA ARG A 180 -1.52 7.49 -4.54
C ARG A 180 -0.99 8.60 -5.43
N LYS A 181 -1.29 8.57 -6.73
CA LYS A 181 -0.91 9.64 -7.67
C LYS A 181 -1.44 11.00 -7.19
N GLY A 182 -2.72 11.05 -6.79
CA GLY A 182 -3.33 12.26 -6.25
C GLY A 182 -2.65 12.76 -4.97
N MET A 183 -2.34 11.86 -4.02
CA MET A 183 -1.61 12.21 -2.79
C MET A 183 -0.19 12.71 -3.04
N LEU A 184 0.49 12.18 -4.07
CA LEU A 184 1.86 12.55 -4.44
C LEU A 184 1.93 13.71 -5.45
N GLY A 185 0.79 14.28 -5.85
CA GLY A 185 0.74 15.35 -6.85
C GLY A 185 1.23 14.92 -8.24
N LEU A 186 1.16 13.62 -8.54
CA LEU A 186 1.56 13.05 -9.82
C LEU A 186 0.40 13.12 -10.84
N PRO A 187 0.70 13.31 -12.14
CA PRO A 187 -0.34 13.31 -13.16
C PRO A 187 -0.95 11.91 -13.34
N ASP A 188 -2.22 11.85 -13.76
CA ASP A 188 -2.92 10.60 -14.04
C ASP A 188 -2.21 9.75 -15.10
N GLN A 189 -1.67 10.42 -16.11
CA GLN A 189 -0.91 9.84 -17.20
C GLN A 189 0.56 10.26 -17.11
N PRO A 190 1.51 9.33 -17.33
CA PRO A 190 2.92 9.68 -17.40
C PRO A 190 3.18 10.78 -18.43
N GLU A 191 4.07 11.71 -18.09
CA GLU A 191 4.46 12.76 -19.02
C GLU A 191 5.17 12.15 -20.24
N LYS A 192 4.69 12.51 -21.43
CA LYS A 192 5.36 12.14 -22.69
C LYS A 192 6.49 13.13 -22.95
N THR A 193 7.71 12.74 -22.62
CA THR A 193 8.89 13.61 -22.78
C THR A 193 9.48 13.54 -24.19
N LYS A 194 9.82 12.33 -24.65
CA LYS A 194 10.45 12.08 -25.96
C LYS A 194 9.99 10.74 -26.53
N ASN A 195 10.15 10.57 -27.83
CA ASN A 195 10.02 9.28 -28.47
C ASN A 195 11.31 8.48 -28.28
N TYR A 196 11.17 7.21 -27.91
CA TYR A 196 12.25 6.27 -27.78
C TYR A 196 11.92 5.05 -28.63
N ASP A 197 12.90 4.48 -29.33
CA ASP A 197 12.72 3.24 -30.09
C ASP A 197 12.58 2.03 -29.16
N LEU A 198 13.22 2.08 -27.98
CA LEU A 198 13.04 1.14 -26.89
C LEU A 198 13.28 1.82 -25.53
N VAL A 199 12.46 1.47 -24.54
CA VAL A 199 12.69 1.78 -23.13
C VAL A 199 12.78 0.48 -22.35
N VAL A 200 13.87 0.29 -21.62
CA VAL A 200 14.05 -0.85 -20.71
C VAL A 200 13.89 -0.36 -19.28
N VAL A 201 12.87 -0.86 -18.59
CA VAL A 201 12.60 -0.53 -17.19
C VAL A 201 12.95 -1.73 -16.31
N GLY A 202 13.87 -1.53 -15.37
CA GLY A 202 14.36 -2.55 -14.45
C GLY A 202 15.67 -3.21 -14.88
N GLY A 203 16.59 -3.40 -13.92
CA GLY A 203 17.95 -3.91 -14.14
C GLY A 203 18.14 -5.39 -13.82
N GLY A 204 17.08 -6.20 -13.80
CA GLY A 204 17.16 -7.64 -13.58
C GLY A 204 17.75 -8.40 -14.78
N TYR A 205 17.90 -9.71 -14.67
CA TYR A 205 18.47 -10.56 -15.73
C TYR A 205 17.81 -10.35 -17.10
N SER A 206 16.48 -10.24 -17.14
CA SER A 206 15.73 -9.96 -18.36
C SER A 206 15.96 -8.55 -18.89
N GLY A 207 15.93 -7.54 -18.01
CA GLY A 207 16.14 -6.15 -18.36
C GLY A 207 17.54 -5.87 -18.88
N MET A 208 18.58 -6.38 -18.21
CA MET A 208 19.96 -6.21 -18.70
C MET A 208 20.17 -6.87 -20.06
N GLY A 209 19.62 -8.07 -20.27
CA GLY A 209 19.68 -8.74 -21.57
C GLY A 209 19.04 -7.91 -22.68
N ALA A 210 17.85 -7.36 -22.43
CA ALA A 210 17.16 -6.48 -23.36
C ALA A 210 17.96 -5.20 -23.67
N ALA A 211 18.50 -4.53 -22.64
CA ALA A 211 19.28 -3.30 -22.78
C ALA A 211 20.57 -3.52 -23.59
N ILE A 212 21.30 -4.62 -23.35
CA ILE A 212 22.49 -4.97 -24.12
C ILE A 212 22.14 -5.27 -25.57
N SER A 213 21.07 -6.02 -25.80
CA SER A 213 20.63 -6.36 -27.15
C SER A 213 20.20 -5.13 -27.96
N SER A 214 19.61 -4.13 -27.31
CA SER A 214 19.14 -2.90 -27.96
C SER A 214 20.22 -1.86 -28.21
N ALA A 215 21.39 -2.02 -27.58
CA ALA A 215 22.53 -1.13 -27.77
C ALA A 215 23.34 -1.44 -29.05
N ARG A 216 22.91 -2.42 -29.85
CA ARG A 216 23.55 -2.87 -31.08
C ARG A 216 22.61 -2.66 -32.25
#